data_AF-A0A099W1D7-F1
#
_entry.id   AF-A0A099W1D7-F1
#
_cell.length_a   1.000
_cell.length_b   1.000
_cell.length_c   1.000
_cell.angle_alpha   90.00
_cell.angle_beta   90.00
_cell.angle_gamma   90.00
#
_symmetry.space_group_name_H-M   'P 1'
#
loop_
_entity.id
_entity.type
_entity.pdbx_description
1 polymer ?
#
loop_
_entity_poly.entity_id
_entity_poly.type
_entity_poly.pdbx_seq_one_letter_code
_entity_poly.pdbx_strand_id
1 'polypeptide(L)'
;MTKIKRDKSNRYENAFNNFCRRVTAINEASGEEAAMSYWKTHYLFYAIKYIGRADLSNQSEKQLGLLFGFCSSVRTEIKELTPREFATFFPIRKTYDGEKWGNKDYYHVMKYINGIGGLDVVIGERDLEFLYNYDNADVLHFIVISMSILSEFRKRHGEVSLIDDFFDYMGVETFTEHDFGTGVTHFIGSKGTSHIFKDGVGFQTNIGGFSDDK
;
A
#
# COMPACT_ATOMS: atom_id res chain seq x y z
N MET A 1 3.56 -24.78 -29.94
CA MET A 1 3.36 -23.33 -29.72
C MET A 1 2.80 -23.11 -28.32
N THR A 2 3.66 -22.93 -27.34
CA THR A 2 3.26 -22.72 -25.94
C THR A 2 2.90 -21.24 -25.77
N LYS A 3 1.63 -20.95 -25.45
CA LYS A 3 1.20 -19.58 -25.12
C LYS A 3 1.89 -19.17 -23.82
N ILE A 4 2.96 -18.37 -23.93
CA ILE A 4 3.56 -17.68 -22.78
C ILE A 4 2.46 -16.78 -22.21
N LYS A 5 1.99 -17.08 -21.00
CA LYS A 5 1.15 -16.16 -20.22
C LYS A 5 1.96 -14.87 -20.07
N ARG A 6 1.51 -13.78 -20.69
CA ARG A 6 2.07 -12.44 -20.47
C ARG A 6 2.04 -12.17 -18.98
N ASP A 7 3.22 -12.05 -18.38
CA ASP A 7 3.36 -11.62 -17.00
C ASP A 7 2.75 -10.21 -16.87
N LYS A 8 1.69 -10.11 -16.07
CA LYS A 8 0.98 -8.85 -15.85
C LYS A 8 1.83 -7.84 -15.07
N SER A 9 2.85 -8.30 -14.34
CA SER A 9 3.82 -7.44 -13.63
C SER A 9 4.51 -6.47 -14.59
N ASN A 10 4.84 -6.94 -15.79
CA ASN A 10 5.64 -6.20 -16.76
C ASN A 10 4.88 -5.03 -17.45
N ARG A 11 3.54 -5.03 -17.50
CA ARG A 11 2.81 -3.99 -18.27
C ARG A 11 2.87 -2.60 -17.65
N TYR A 12 2.79 -2.52 -16.32
CA TYR A 12 2.72 -1.25 -15.60
C TYR A 12 4.11 -0.65 -15.41
N GLU A 13 5.10 -1.50 -15.17
CA GLU A 13 6.51 -1.11 -15.20
C GLU A 13 6.90 -0.57 -16.58
N ASN A 14 6.56 -1.27 -17.66
CA ASN A 14 6.81 -0.75 -19.01
C ASN A 14 6.12 0.58 -19.28
N ALA A 15 4.87 0.74 -18.82
CA ALA A 15 4.14 1.99 -18.98
C ALA A 15 4.83 3.14 -18.25
N PHE A 16 5.26 2.93 -17.00
CA PHE A 16 6.00 3.93 -16.21
C PHE A 16 7.36 4.24 -16.83
N ASN A 17 8.12 3.23 -17.25
CA ASN A 17 9.40 3.42 -17.93
C ASN A 17 9.24 4.20 -19.26
N ASN A 18 8.18 3.93 -20.03
CA ASN A 18 7.89 4.67 -21.25
C ASN A 18 7.50 6.13 -20.96
N PHE A 19 6.75 6.37 -19.88
CA PHE A 19 6.47 7.72 -19.40
C PHE A 19 7.78 8.47 -19.06
N CYS A 20 8.69 7.87 -18.28
CA CYS A 20 9.98 8.47 -17.94
C CYS A 20 10.80 8.79 -19.19
N ARG A 21 10.91 7.84 -20.14
CA ARG A 21 11.59 8.07 -21.43
C ARG A 21 10.97 9.22 -22.21
N ARG A 22 9.64 9.35 -22.18
CA ARG A 22 8.93 10.44 -22.87
C ARG A 22 9.24 11.79 -22.23
N VAL A 23 9.32 11.86 -20.90
CA VAL A 23 9.72 13.09 -20.18
C VAL A 23 11.13 13.50 -20.59
N THR A 24 12.09 12.57 -20.62
CA THR A 24 13.46 12.84 -21.09
C THR A 24 13.48 13.33 -22.53
N ALA A 25 12.76 12.66 -23.44
CA ALA A 25 12.72 13.06 -24.84
C ALA A 25 12.09 14.45 -25.04
N ILE A 26 11.06 14.81 -24.26
CA ILE A 26 10.48 16.17 -24.30
C ILE A 26 11.49 17.19 -23.76
N ASN A 27 12.23 16.87 -22.70
CA ASN A 27 13.24 17.76 -22.15
C ASN A 27 14.34 18.05 -23.19
N GLU A 28 14.82 17.02 -23.88
CA GLU A 28 15.83 17.14 -24.94
C GLU A 28 15.33 17.94 -26.14
N ALA A 29 14.06 17.76 -26.54
CA ALA A 29 13.50 18.38 -27.74
C ALA A 29 12.88 19.77 -27.51
N SER A 30 12.42 20.06 -26.29
CA SER A 30 11.55 21.21 -26.00
C SER A 30 11.84 21.90 -24.67
N GLY A 31 12.87 21.45 -23.94
CA GLY A 31 13.32 22.05 -22.68
C GLY A 31 12.55 21.61 -21.45
N GLU A 32 13.07 22.03 -20.29
CA GLU A 32 12.63 21.60 -18.97
C GLU A 32 11.18 21.99 -18.66
N GLU A 33 10.76 23.20 -19.04
CA GLU A 33 9.39 23.68 -18.78
C GLU A 33 8.33 22.79 -19.47
N ALA A 34 8.59 22.40 -20.73
CA ALA A 34 7.70 21.50 -21.47
C ALA A 34 7.68 20.10 -20.85
N ALA A 35 8.84 19.58 -20.43
CA ALA A 35 8.94 18.30 -19.77
C ALA A 35 8.19 18.29 -18.43
N MET A 36 8.32 19.36 -17.64
CA MET A 36 7.63 19.51 -16.36
C MET A 36 6.12 19.67 -16.50
N SER A 37 5.65 20.37 -17.54
CA SER A 37 4.23 20.44 -17.86
C SER A 37 3.65 19.05 -18.19
N TYR A 38 4.37 18.25 -18.98
CA TYR A 38 3.99 16.87 -19.27
C TYR A 38 4.05 15.97 -18.02
N TRP A 39 5.08 16.14 -17.18
CA TRP A 39 5.23 15.42 -15.92
C TRP A 39 4.03 15.64 -15.00
N LYS A 40 3.66 16.90 -14.73
CA LYS A 40 2.54 17.26 -13.84
C LYS A 40 1.21 16.64 -14.25
N THR A 41 1.00 16.40 -15.54
CA THR A 41 -0.26 15.86 -16.08
C THR A 41 -0.29 14.33 -16.18
N HIS A 42 0.83 13.63 -15.97
CA HIS A 42 0.90 12.18 -16.21
C HIS A 42 1.57 11.39 -15.07
N TYR A 43 2.45 12.01 -14.30
CA TYR A 43 3.27 11.34 -13.28
C TYR A 43 2.42 10.50 -12.32
N LEU A 44 1.45 11.12 -11.65
CA LEU A 44 0.60 10.44 -10.67
C LEU A 44 -0.14 9.25 -11.26
N PHE A 45 -0.64 9.39 -12.50
CA PHE A 45 -1.35 8.32 -13.17
C PHE A 45 -0.48 7.06 -13.35
N TYR A 46 0.74 7.24 -13.88
CA TYR A 46 1.63 6.10 -14.12
C TYR A 46 2.27 5.58 -12.82
N ALA A 47 2.65 6.47 -11.90
CA ALA A 47 3.32 6.10 -10.65
C ALA A 47 2.41 5.29 -9.73
N ILE A 48 1.17 5.73 -9.49
CA ILE A 48 0.20 5.01 -8.65
C ILE A 48 -0.09 3.61 -9.22
N LYS A 49 -0.25 3.50 -10.55
CA LYS A 49 -0.48 2.20 -11.21
C LYS A 49 0.71 1.26 -11.14
N TYR A 50 1.92 1.80 -11.26
CA TYR A 50 3.15 1.03 -11.14
C TYR A 50 3.33 0.52 -9.71
N ILE A 51 3.31 1.42 -8.72
CA ILE A 51 3.50 1.06 -7.31
C ILE A 51 2.42 0.10 -6.85
N GLY A 52 1.15 0.34 -7.17
CA GLY A 52 0.06 -0.56 -6.79
C GLY A 52 0.20 -1.98 -7.33
N ARG A 53 1.13 -2.23 -8.26
CA ARG A 53 1.43 -3.54 -8.87
C ARG A 53 2.87 -3.99 -8.61
N ALA A 54 3.62 -3.29 -7.76
CA ALA A 54 4.98 -3.66 -7.41
C ALA A 54 4.98 -5.03 -6.71
N ASP A 55 5.88 -5.91 -7.15
CA ASP A 55 6.12 -7.18 -6.49
C ASP A 55 7.11 -6.95 -5.33
N LEU A 56 6.67 -7.26 -4.11
CA LEU A 56 7.50 -7.11 -2.91
C LEU A 56 8.30 -8.38 -2.58
N SER A 57 8.09 -9.47 -3.32
CA SER A 57 8.82 -10.71 -3.09
C SER A 57 10.31 -10.53 -3.40
N ASN A 58 11.16 -11.04 -2.51
CA ASN A 58 12.62 -11.09 -2.69
C ASN A 58 13.30 -9.72 -2.94
N GLN A 59 12.68 -8.61 -2.52
CA GLN A 59 13.30 -7.29 -2.64
C GLN A 59 14.47 -7.15 -1.66
N SER A 60 15.64 -6.72 -2.15
CA SER A 60 16.77 -6.33 -1.30
C SER A 60 16.41 -5.09 -0.46
N GLU A 61 17.13 -4.87 0.65
CA GLU A 61 16.93 -3.69 1.51
C GLU A 61 17.03 -2.37 0.72
N LYS A 62 18.01 -2.28 -0.18
CA LYS A 62 18.16 -1.14 -1.08
C LYS A 62 16.94 -0.94 -1.98
N GLN A 63 16.41 -2.00 -2.59
CA GLN A 63 15.23 -1.90 -3.46
C GLN A 63 13.99 -1.49 -2.67
N LEU A 64 13.81 -2.04 -1.47
CA LEU A 64 12.71 -1.66 -0.59
C LEU A 64 12.80 -0.19 -0.17
N GLY A 65 13.99 0.30 0.20
CA GLY A 65 14.21 1.71 0.52
C GLY A 65 13.91 2.64 -0.66
N LEU A 66 14.26 2.24 -1.89
CA LEU A 66 13.91 2.99 -3.10
C LEU A 66 12.40 3.01 -3.33
N LEU A 67 11.69 1.89 -3.16
CA LEU A 67 10.24 1.82 -3.27
C LEU A 67 9.54 2.66 -2.20
N PHE A 68 10.05 2.66 -0.97
CA PHE A 68 9.54 3.49 0.12
C PHE A 68 9.71 4.97 -0.17
N GLY A 69 10.90 5.39 -0.62
CA GLY A 69 11.17 6.75 -1.06
C GLY A 69 10.26 7.17 -2.22
N PHE A 70 10.02 6.27 -3.17
CA PHE A 70 9.12 6.54 -4.30
C PHE A 70 7.65 6.64 -3.89
N CYS A 71 7.18 5.80 -2.98
CA CYS A 71 5.84 5.97 -2.39
C CYS A 71 5.71 7.33 -1.69
N SER A 72 6.75 7.73 -0.97
CA SER A 72 6.76 9.00 -0.24
C SER A 72 6.71 10.21 -1.19
N SER A 73 7.43 10.17 -2.32
CA SER A 73 7.37 11.25 -3.31
C SER A 73 6.01 11.34 -4.00
N VAL A 74 5.39 10.21 -4.36
CA VAL A 74 4.01 10.19 -4.91
C VAL A 74 3.02 10.79 -3.92
N ARG A 75 3.16 10.45 -2.63
CA ARG A 75 2.33 11.01 -1.57
C ARG A 75 2.50 12.51 -1.44
N THR A 76 3.73 13.04 -1.48
CA THR A 76 3.98 14.49 -1.45
C THR A 76 3.21 15.23 -2.55
N GLU A 77 3.23 14.72 -3.79
CA GLU A 77 2.45 15.32 -4.89
C GLU A 77 0.94 15.25 -4.63
N ILE A 78 0.43 14.16 -4.06
CA ILE A 78 -0.99 14.02 -3.71
C ILE A 78 -1.41 15.06 -2.66
N LYS A 79 -0.54 15.38 -1.69
CA LYS A 79 -0.85 16.36 -0.64
C LYS A 79 -1.13 17.76 -1.20
N GLU A 80 -0.52 18.11 -2.33
CA GLU A 80 -0.68 19.42 -2.96
C GLU A 80 -1.96 19.55 -3.78
N LEU A 81 -2.63 18.43 -4.10
CA LEU A 81 -3.85 18.42 -4.90
C LEU A 81 -5.10 18.62 -4.05
N THR A 82 -6.12 19.19 -4.66
CA THR A 82 -7.51 19.09 -4.21
C THR A 82 -8.13 17.75 -4.64
N PRO A 83 -9.18 17.25 -3.96
CA PRO A 83 -9.94 16.09 -4.42
C PRO A 83 -10.43 16.22 -5.87
N ARG A 84 -10.80 17.43 -6.31
CA ARG A 84 -11.22 17.71 -7.69
C ARG A 84 -10.09 17.44 -8.68
N GLU A 85 -8.89 17.94 -8.41
CA GLU A 85 -7.72 17.72 -9.27
C GLU A 85 -7.29 16.25 -9.25
N PHE A 86 -7.27 15.61 -8.08
CA PHE A 86 -6.96 14.18 -8.01
C PHE A 86 -7.94 13.32 -8.84
N ALA A 87 -9.22 13.69 -8.84
CA ALA A 87 -10.26 13.01 -9.62
C ALA A 87 -10.07 13.11 -11.14
N THR A 88 -9.25 14.05 -11.66
CA THR A 88 -8.94 14.10 -13.09
C THR A 88 -8.01 12.96 -13.52
N PHE A 89 -7.19 12.44 -12.61
CA PHE A 89 -6.33 11.28 -12.84
C PHE A 89 -7.08 9.97 -12.54
N PHE A 90 -7.82 9.96 -11.43
CA PHE A 90 -8.50 8.76 -10.92
C PHE A 90 -9.96 9.08 -10.62
N PRO A 91 -10.88 8.94 -11.58
CA PRO A 91 -12.30 9.22 -11.32
C PRO A 91 -12.86 8.34 -10.20
N ILE A 92 -13.71 8.93 -9.35
CA ILE A 92 -14.47 8.19 -8.33
C ILE A 92 -15.40 7.21 -9.03
N ARG A 93 -15.40 5.95 -8.60
CA ARG A 93 -16.33 4.96 -9.13
C ARG A 93 -17.76 5.33 -8.74
N LYS A 94 -18.66 5.37 -9.72
CA LYS A 94 -20.09 5.67 -9.55
C LYS A 94 -20.91 4.41 -9.29
N THR A 95 -20.53 3.68 -8.25
CA THR A 95 -21.37 2.64 -7.65
C THR A 95 -22.20 3.28 -6.53
N TYR A 96 -23.41 2.76 -6.30
CA TYR A 96 -24.38 3.36 -5.37
C TYR A 96 -25.04 2.32 -4.45
N ASP A 97 -24.57 1.07 -4.47
CA ASP A 97 -25.06 -0.05 -3.69
C ASP A 97 -24.06 -0.48 -2.61
N GLY A 98 -23.13 0.40 -2.21
CA GLY A 98 -22.05 0.06 -1.28
C GLY A 98 -22.55 -0.35 0.09
N GLU A 99 -23.55 0.36 0.62
CA GLU A 99 -24.17 0.09 1.92
C GLU A 99 -24.72 -1.35 2.01
N LYS A 100 -25.26 -1.88 0.91
CA LYS A 100 -25.77 -3.25 0.83
C LYS A 100 -24.66 -4.30 1.00
N TRP A 101 -23.44 -3.98 0.61
CA TRP A 101 -22.31 -4.91 0.54
C TRP A 101 -21.17 -4.57 1.50
N GLY A 102 -21.35 -3.57 2.37
CA GLY A 102 -20.28 -3.06 3.26
C GLY A 102 -19.09 -2.45 2.53
N ASN A 103 -19.29 -2.01 1.27
CA ASN A 103 -18.25 -1.44 0.43
C ASN A 103 -18.37 0.08 0.36
N LYS A 104 -17.24 0.77 0.22
CA LYS A 104 -17.22 2.21 -0.08
C LYS A 104 -17.83 2.41 -1.46
N ASP A 105 -18.75 3.36 -1.56
CA ASP A 105 -19.40 3.76 -2.80
C ASP A 105 -19.29 5.26 -3.04
N TYR A 106 -19.90 5.75 -4.11
CA TYR A 106 -19.83 7.17 -4.45
C TYR A 106 -20.33 8.08 -3.32
N TYR A 107 -21.41 7.71 -2.64
CA TYR A 107 -21.97 8.52 -1.54
C TYR A 107 -21.04 8.52 -0.33
N HIS A 108 -20.43 7.38 0.01
CA HIS A 108 -19.40 7.31 1.05
C HIS A 108 -18.24 8.26 0.74
N VAL A 109 -17.68 8.20 -0.47
CA VAL A 109 -16.55 9.04 -0.88
C VAL A 109 -16.93 10.52 -0.83
N MET A 110 -18.09 10.90 -1.36
CA MET A 110 -18.54 12.29 -1.35
C MET A 110 -18.83 12.80 0.06
N LYS A 111 -19.41 11.97 0.93
CA LYS A 111 -19.62 12.30 2.34
C LYS A 111 -18.29 12.55 3.05
N TYR A 112 -17.29 11.70 2.83
CA TYR A 112 -15.95 11.88 3.36
C TYR A 112 -15.31 13.19 2.84
N ILE A 113 -15.32 13.42 1.52
CA ILE A 113 -14.75 14.63 0.90
C ILE A 113 -15.41 15.89 1.48
N ASN A 114 -16.73 15.90 1.63
CA ASN A 114 -17.43 17.03 2.24
C ASN A 114 -17.04 17.22 3.72
N GLY A 115 -16.81 16.14 4.46
CA GLY A 115 -16.36 16.17 5.85
C GLY A 115 -14.96 16.78 6.04
N ILE A 116 -14.06 16.66 5.05
CA ILE A 116 -12.72 17.24 5.11
C ILE A 116 -12.62 18.67 4.54
N GLY A 117 -13.75 19.27 4.13
CA GLY A 117 -13.83 20.65 3.63
C GLY A 117 -14.29 20.80 2.17
N GLY A 118 -14.56 19.69 1.47
CA GLY A 118 -15.10 19.69 0.11
C GLY A 118 -14.06 19.45 -0.97
N LEU A 119 -14.50 19.57 -2.23
CA LEU A 119 -13.72 19.18 -3.42
C LEU A 119 -12.54 20.11 -3.75
N ASP A 120 -12.55 21.32 -3.21
CA ASP A 120 -11.62 22.41 -3.56
C ASP A 120 -10.64 22.73 -2.42
N VAL A 121 -10.63 21.90 -1.37
CA VAL A 121 -9.66 21.99 -0.26
C VAL A 121 -8.50 21.05 -0.54
N VAL A 122 -7.27 21.53 -0.39
CA VAL A 122 -6.07 20.71 -0.56
C VAL A 122 -6.12 19.49 0.38
N ILE A 123 -5.74 18.33 -0.14
CA ILE A 123 -5.70 17.08 0.60
C ILE A 123 -4.77 17.26 1.82
N GLY A 124 -3.55 17.76 1.59
CA GLY A 124 -2.58 18.02 2.66
C GLY A 124 -2.22 16.76 3.45
N GLU A 125 -1.92 16.90 4.74
CA GLU A 125 -1.45 15.81 5.61
C GLU A 125 -2.44 14.64 5.82
N ARG A 126 -3.66 14.74 5.30
CA ARG A 126 -4.67 13.65 5.36
C ARG A 126 -4.61 12.72 4.15
N ASP A 127 -3.51 12.71 3.40
CA ASP A 127 -3.34 11.98 2.14
C ASP A 127 -3.63 10.48 2.25
N LEU A 128 -3.13 9.81 3.29
CA LEU A 128 -3.40 8.38 3.51
C LEU A 128 -4.88 8.10 3.78
N GLU A 129 -5.50 8.92 4.65
CA GLU A 129 -6.92 8.80 4.99
C GLU A 129 -7.80 9.06 3.76
N PHE A 130 -7.43 10.07 2.96
CA PHE A 130 -8.08 10.38 1.69
C PHE A 130 -8.00 9.21 0.72
N LEU A 131 -6.81 8.68 0.45
CA LEU A 131 -6.61 7.57 -0.48
C LEU A 131 -7.32 6.29 -0.01
N TYR A 132 -7.31 6.01 1.30
CA TYR A 132 -8.03 4.88 1.86
C TYR A 132 -9.55 5.01 1.64
N ASN A 133 -10.12 6.21 1.82
CA ASN A 133 -11.55 6.47 1.63
C ASN A 133 -11.98 6.69 0.19
N TYR A 134 -11.04 6.76 -0.75
CA TYR A 134 -11.30 7.04 -2.16
C TYR A 134 -11.62 5.76 -2.95
N ASP A 135 -12.87 5.61 -3.41
CA ASP A 135 -13.29 4.43 -4.18
C ASP A 135 -12.79 4.47 -5.64
N ASN A 136 -11.56 4.03 -5.82
CA ASN A 136 -10.96 3.74 -7.12
C ASN A 136 -10.02 2.52 -7.00
N ALA A 137 -10.15 1.55 -7.90
CA ALA A 137 -9.41 0.30 -7.79
C ALA A 137 -7.89 0.48 -7.89
N ASP A 138 -7.38 1.40 -8.72
CA ASP A 138 -5.93 1.64 -8.81
C ASP A 138 -5.40 2.31 -7.53
N VAL A 139 -6.18 3.24 -6.96
CA VAL A 139 -5.87 3.91 -5.69
C VAL A 139 -5.88 2.92 -4.52
N LEU A 140 -6.85 2.01 -4.49
CA LEU A 140 -6.91 0.93 -3.50
C LEU A 140 -5.67 0.03 -3.57
N HIS A 141 -5.24 -0.37 -4.77
CA HIS A 141 -4.01 -1.17 -4.89
C HIS A 141 -2.77 -0.39 -4.45
N PHE A 142 -2.70 0.90 -4.80
CA PHE A 142 -1.61 1.76 -4.35
C PHE A 142 -1.52 1.83 -2.83
N ILE A 143 -2.61 2.18 -2.13
CA ILE A 143 -2.58 2.29 -0.66
C ILE A 143 -2.23 0.97 0.00
N VAL A 144 -2.77 -0.16 -0.48
CA VAL A 144 -2.43 -1.49 0.03
C VAL A 144 -0.94 -1.79 -0.12
N ILE A 145 -0.38 -1.59 -1.32
CA ILE A 145 1.05 -1.86 -1.55
C ILE A 145 1.94 -0.87 -0.80
N SER A 146 1.59 0.41 -0.72
CA SER A 146 2.34 1.40 0.08
C SER A 146 2.37 1.04 1.56
N MET A 147 1.26 0.53 2.12
CA MET A 147 1.24 0.01 3.49
C MET A 147 2.08 -1.26 3.64
N SER A 148 2.05 -2.17 2.67
CA SER A 148 2.92 -3.35 2.66
C SER A 148 4.40 -2.99 2.60
N ILE A 149 4.79 -2.00 1.79
CA ILE A 149 6.17 -1.48 1.71
C ILE A 149 6.59 -0.91 3.05
N LEU A 150 5.77 -0.04 3.67
CA LEU A 150 6.09 0.54 4.98
C LEU A 150 6.18 -0.54 6.06
N SER A 151 5.27 -1.51 6.06
CA SER A 151 5.30 -2.65 6.98
C SER A 151 6.60 -3.46 6.84
N GLU A 152 6.99 -3.82 5.63
CA GLU A 152 8.22 -4.57 5.36
C GLU A 152 9.46 -3.75 5.73
N PHE A 153 9.44 -2.44 5.46
CA PHE A 153 10.53 -1.53 5.79
C PHE A 153 10.73 -1.47 7.31
N ARG A 154 9.65 -1.28 8.08
CA ARG A 154 9.67 -1.31 9.54
C ARG A 154 10.24 -2.61 10.10
N LYS A 155 9.73 -3.76 9.61
CA LYS A 155 10.20 -5.08 10.04
C LYS A 155 11.71 -5.25 9.89
N ARG A 156 12.28 -4.78 8.78
CA ARG A 156 13.74 -4.87 8.53
C ARG A 156 14.56 -3.95 9.43
N HIS A 157 13.98 -2.86 9.91
CA HIS A 157 14.59 -1.96 10.87
C HIS A 157 14.28 -2.32 12.33
N GLY A 158 13.71 -3.50 12.59
CA GLY A 158 13.41 -3.98 13.94
C GLY A 158 12.19 -3.31 14.58
N GLU A 159 11.39 -2.59 13.80
CA GLU A 159 10.14 -1.99 14.24
C GLU A 159 8.96 -2.96 14.05
N VAL A 160 7.95 -2.85 14.92
CA VAL A 160 6.68 -3.55 14.77
C VAL A 160 5.98 -3.14 13.47
N SER A 161 5.31 -4.10 12.85
CA SER A 161 4.66 -3.84 11.58
C SER A 161 3.40 -2.98 11.75
N LEU A 162 2.98 -2.29 10.70
CA LEU A 162 1.76 -1.47 10.75
C LEU A 162 0.51 -2.28 11.11
N ILE A 163 0.48 -3.56 10.75
CA ILE A 163 -0.66 -4.42 11.08
C ILE A 163 -0.62 -4.85 12.54
N ASP A 164 0.57 -5.06 13.11
CA ASP A 164 0.75 -5.33 14.55
C ASP A 164 0.34 -4.09 15.37
N ASP A 165 0.78 -2.89 14.97
CA ASP A 165 0.36 -1.62 15.59
C ASP A 165 -1.18 -1.45 15.56
N PHE A 166 -1.80 -1.76 14.42
CA PHE A 166 -3.25 -1.66 14.26
C PHE A 166 -4.00 -2.67 15.13
N PHE A 167 -3.55 -3.93 15.17
CA PHE A 167 -4.18 -4.94 15.99
C PHE A 167 -3.97 -4.69 17.49
N ASP A 168 -2.80 -4.19 17.90
CA ASP A 168 -2.55 -3.74 19.26
C ASP A 168 -3.48 -2.60 19.67
N TYR A 169 -3.67 -1.60 18.80
CA TYR A 169 -4.66 -0.54 19.00
C TYR A 169 -6.09 -1.11 19.16
N MET A 170 -6.43 -2.13 18.38
CA MET A 170 -7.73 -2.83 18.46
C MET A 170 -7.82 -3.81 19.64
N GLY A 171 -6.77 -3.97 20.44
CA GLY A 171 -6.71 -4.93 21.55
C GLY A 171 -6.61 -6.39 21.11
N VAL A 172 -6.30 -6.66 19.85
CA VAL A 172 -6.18 -8.00 19.26
C VAL A 172 -4.70 -8.38 19.22
N GLU A 173 -4.37 -9.60 19.62
CA GLU A 173 -3.01 -10.13 19.49
C GLU A 173 -2.80 -10.74 18.09
N THR A 174 -1.66 -10.42 17.48
CA THR A 174 -1.23 -11.00 16.21
C THR A 174 -0.30 -12.18 16.45
N PHE A 175 -0.36 -13.18 15.57
CA PHE A 175 0.46 -14.39 15.69
C PHE A 175 1.32 -14.57 14.44
N THR A 176 2.61 -14.80 14.64
CA THR A 176 3.54 -15.18 13.57
C THR A 176 3.70 -16.69 13.58
N GLU A 177 3.45 -17.31 12.43
CA GLU A 177 3.64 -18.73 12.22
C GLU A 177 5.11 -19.04 11.90
N HIS A 178 5.69 -19.99 12.63
CA HIS A 178 7.01 -20.52 12.42
C HIS A 178 6.90 -22.04 12.23
N ASP A 179 7.27 -22.51 11.03
CA ASP A 179 7.45 -23.92 10.73
C ASP A 179 8.94 -24.26 10.76
N PHE A 180 9.33 -25.14 11.67
CA PHE A 180 10.72 -25.59 11.84
C PHE A 180 11.01 -26.91 11.11
N GLY A 181 10.08 -27.41 10.28
CA GLY A 181 10.26 -28.66 9.53
C GLY A 181 10.16 -29.93 10.37
N THR A 182 9.57 -29.83 11.57
CA THR A 182 9.44 -30.91 12.56
C THR A 182 8.04 -31.54 12.60
N GLY A 183 7.10 -31.07 11.77
CA GLY A 183 5.67 -31.41 11.85
C GLY A 183 4.96 -30.69 13.00
N VAL A 184 5.55 -29.61 13.51
CA VAL A 184 5.01 -28.78 14.58
C VAL A 184 5.04 -27.32 14.14
N THR A 185 3.88 -26.69 14.14
CA THR A 185 3.72 -25.28 13.83
C THR A 185 3.71 -24.47 15.12
N HIS A 186 4.60 -23.49 15.22
CA HIS A 186 4.66 -22.57 16.34
C HIS A 186 4.01 -21.24 15.95
N PHE A 187 3.01 -20.81 16.71
CA PHE A 187 2.45 -19.46 16.62
C PHE A 187 2.97 -18.66 17.79
N ILE A 188 3.75 -17.63 17.51
CA ILE A 188 4.27 -16.71 18.53
C ILE A 188 3.45 -15.43 18.43
N GLY A 189 2.73 -15.13 19.51
CA GLY A 189 1.95 -13.93 19.66
C GLY A 189 2.81 -12.70 19.92
N SER A 190 2.40 -11.56 19.39
CA SER A 190 3.09 -10.27 19.57
C SER A 190 3.19 -9.82 21.03
N LYS A 191 2.35 -10.36 21.92
CA LYS A 191 2.37 -10.07 23.37
C LYS A 191 3.08 -11.17 24.17
N GLY A 192 3.88 -12.00 23.51
CA GLY A 192 4.66 -13.07 24.12
C GLY A 192 3.86 -14.34 24.42
N THR A 193 2.63 -14.47 23.91
CA THR A 193 1.92 -15.75 23.97
C THR A 193 2.54 -16.73 22.97
N SER A 194 2.43 -18.02 23.24
CA SER A 194 2.83 -19.05 22.27
C SER A 194 1.79 -20.16 22.19
N HIS A 195 1.46 -20.55 20.97
CA HIS A 195 0.64 -21.72 20.68
C HIS A 195 1.42 -22.68 19.82
N ILE A 196 1.33 -23.96 20.15
CA ILE A 196 1.97 -25.03 19.41
C ILE A 196 0.88 -25.92 18.85
N PHE A 197 0.92 -26.15 17.55
CA PHE A 197 0.03 -27.09 16.87
C PHE A 197 0.84 -28.24 16.31
N LYS A 198 0.36 -29.46 16.58
CA LYS A 198 0.92 -30.69 16.04
C LYS A 198 -0.22 -31.50 15.44
N ASP A 199 -0.08 -31.84 14.17
CA ASP A 199 -1.00 -32.61 13.32
C ASP A 199 -2.21 -33.23 14.05
N GLY A 200 -3.34 -32.53 14.01
CA GLY A 200 -4.65 -33.06 14.40
C GLY A 200 -4.96 -33.16 15.89
N VAL A 201 -4.09 -32.71 16.80
CA VAL A 201 -4.37 -32.68 18.25
C VAL A 201 -4.31 -31.24 18.76
N GLY A 202 -5.42 -30.80 19.37
CA GLY A 202 -5.70 -29.39 19.65
C GLY A 202 -4.70 -28.64 20.53
N PHE A 203 -4.86 -27.31 20.51
CA PHE A 203 -4.13 -26.27 21.24
C PHE A 203 -3.51 -26.74 22.58
N GLN A 204 -2.18 -26.76 22.66
CA GLN A 204 -1.48 -26.65 23.94
C GLN A 204 -1.09 -25.19 24.16
N THR A 205 -1.69 -24.55 25.15
CA THR A 205 -1.25 -23.24 25.67
C THR A 205 -0.15 -23.47 26.69
N ASN A 206 1.11 -23.15 26.37
CA ASN A 206 2.13 -22.99 27.40
C ASN A 206 2.02 -21.58 27.98
N ILE A 207 1.29 -21.46 29.08
CA ILE A 207 1.34 -20.27 29.95
C ILE A 207 2.57 -20.45 30.85
N GLY A 208 3.75 -20.28 30.26
CA GLY A 208 5.03 -20.31 30.97
C GLY A 208 5.65 -18.93 30.95
N GLY A 209 5.36 -18.12 31.96
CA GLY A 209 6.05 -16.85 32.17
C GLY A 209 7.54 -17.12 32.35
N PHE A 210 8.39 -16.46 31.57
CA PHE A 210 9.79 -16.30 31.90
C PHE A 210 9.86 -15.36 33.11
N SER A 211 10.03 -15.93 34.31
CA SER A 211 10.57 -15.20 35.45
C SER A 211 12.09 -15.23 35.33
N ASP A 212 12.68 -14.12 34.90
CA ASP A 212 14.12 -13.89 35.06
C ASP A 212 14.40 -13.60 36.54
N ASP A 213 14.62 -14.67 37.30
CA ASP A 213 15.34 -14.64 38.57
C ASP A 213 16.66 -15.40 38.40
N LYS A 214 17.72 -14.67 38.03
CA LYS A 214 19.04 -14.61 38.71
C LYS A 214 20.11 -13.90 37.89
#